data_AF-A0A498HLW9-F1
#
_entry.id   AF-A0A498HLW9-F1
#
_cell.length_a   1.000
_cell.length_b   1.000
_cell.length_c   1.000
_cell.angle_alpha   90.00
_cell.angle_beta   90.00
_cell.angle_gamma   90.00
#
_symmetry.space_group_name_H-M   'P 1'
#
loop_
_entity.id
_entity.type
_entity.pdbx_description
1 polymer ?
#
loop_
_entity_poly.entity_id
_entity_poly.type
_entity_poly.pdbx_seq_one_letter_code
_entity_poly.pdbx_strand_id
1 'polypeptide(L)'
;MFGKVYYGRHIKRRTISPNWSDLRPEILELIMKNRSFCDMLQFKSVCSSWNHAMKCYYAALLPQTSPWLMLPSDPENVHNDSSSRCFYSLKEDKVYTVKNVLMS
;
A
#
# COMPACT_ATOMS: atom_id res chain seq x y z
N MET A 1 18.27 -50.73 42.14
CA MET A 1 18.71 -49.67 41.22
C MET A 1 17.60 -48.64 41.09
N PHE A 2 17.77 -47.43 41.61
CA PHE A 2 16.77 -46.35 41.49
C PHE A 2 17.20 -45.39 40.38
N GLY A 3 16.42 -45.31 39.30
CA GLY A 3 16.64 -44.37 38.21
C GLY A 3 16.17 -42.97 38.59
N LYS A 4 17.01 -41.95 38.38
CA LYS A 4 16.62 -40.55 38.53
C LYS A 4 15.85 -40.08 37.29
N VAL A 5 14.61 -39.66 37.47
CA VAL A 5 13.82 -38.95 36.44
C VAL A 5 14.13 -37.46 36.57
N TYR A 6 14.74 -36.87 35.54
CA TYR A 6 14.97 -35.43 35.47
C TYR A 6 13.82 -34.79 34.71
N TYR A 7 13.01 -33.98 35.39
CA TYR A 7 12.00 -33.14 34.73
C TYR A 7 12.69 -31.93 34.10
N GLY A 8 12.87 -31.96 32.78
CA GLY A 8 13.34 -30.81 32.00
C GLY A 8 12.33 -29.67 32.10
N ARG A 9 12.70 -28.58 32.77
CA ARG A 9 11.93 -27.33 32.81
C ARG A 9 11.90 -26.75 31.39
N HIS A 10 10.76 -26.83 30.70
CA HIS A 10 10.56 -26.10 29.45
C HIS A 10 10.64 -24.59 29.72
N ILE A 11 11.79 -23.99 29.46
CA ILE A 11 11.95 -22.54 29.40
C ILE A 11 11.18 -22.06 28.17
N LYS A 12 9.94 -21.60 28.36
CA LYS A 12 9.23 -20.83 27.32
C LYS A 12 10.07 -19.58 27.07
N ARG A 13 10.81 -19.55 25.96
CA ARG A 13 11.45 -18.32 25.46
C ARG A 13 10.33 -17.29 25.30
N ARG A 14 10.34 -16.24 26.12
CA ARG A 14 9.52 -15.05 25.86
C ARG A 14 10.05 -14.45 24.57
N THR A 15 9.29 -14.58 23.49
CA THR A 15 9.52 -13.82 22.26
C THR A 15 9.22 -12.37 22.60
N ILE A 16 10.26 -11.58 22.83
CA ILE A 16 10.14 -10.12 22.93
C ILE A 16 9.75 -9.65 21.53
N SER A 17 8.51 -9.19 21.37
CA SER A 17 8.11 -8.51 20.14
C SER A 17 8.89 -7.19 20.07
N PRO A 18 9.64 -6.93 19.00
CA PRO A 18 10.33 -5.66 18.85
C PRO A 18 9.32 -4.51 18.87
N ASN A 19 9.61 -3.46 19.63
CA ASN A 19 8.81 -2.25 19.62
C ASN A 19 9.15 -1.43 18.37
N TRP A 20 8.39 -1.63 17.31
CA TRP A 20 8.57 -0.90 16.05
C TRP A 20 8.26 0.60 16.17
N SER A 21 7.59 1.05 17.23
CA SER A 21 7.30 2.47 17.46
C SER A 21 8.53 3.30 17.81
N ASP A 22 9.60 2.70 18.33
CA ASP A 22 10.84 3.38 18.71
C ASP A 22 11.82 3.51 17.52
N LEU A 23 11.42 3.03 16.34
CA LEU A 23 12.25 3.14 15.14
C LEU A 23 12.36 4.61 14.72
N ARG A 24 13.59 5.08 14.53
CA ARG A 24 13.87 6.44 14.07
C ARG A 24 13.24 6.69 12.68
N PRO A 25 12.64 7.86 12.43
CA PRO A 25 12.00 8.20 11.16
C PRO A 25 12.89 8.00 9.94
N GLU A 26 14.18 8.32 10.03
CA GLU A 26 15.12 8.21 8.91
C GLU A 26 15.33 6.75 8.47
N ILE A 27 15.29 5.82 9.42
CA ILE A 27 15.37 4.38 9.13
C ILE A 27 14.06 3.90 8.50
N LEU A 28 12.93 4.40 9.00
CA LEU A 28 11.62 4.07 8.44
C LEU A 28 11.49 4.54 6.99
N GLU A 29 11.93 5.76 6.69
CA GLU A 29 11.97 6.29 5.32
C GLU A 29 12.86 5.44 4.39
N LEU A 30 14.03 4.98 4.86
CA LEU A 30 14.91 4.09 4.09
C LEU A 30 14.23 2.75 3.78
N ILE A 31 13.49 2.18 4.73
CA ILE A 31 12.74 0.94 4.51
C ILE A 31 11.65 1.17 3.46
N MET A 32 10.98 2.32 3.49
CA MET A 32 9.87 2.64 2.59
C MET A 32 10.33 2.98 1.16
N LYS A 33 11.51 3.61 1.01
CA LYS A 33 12.03 4.10 -0.27
C LYS A 33 12.17 3.03 -1.36
N ASN A 34 12.33 1.76 -1.00
CA ASN A 34 12.57 0.66 -1.95
C ASN A 34 11.48 -0.42 -1.89
N ARG A 35 10.22 -0.03 -1.68
CA ARG A 35 9.09 -0.95 -1.53
C ARG A 35 7.99 -0.66 -2.54
N SER A 36 7.24 -1.69 -2.89
CA SER A 36 6.09 -1.53 -3.79
C SER A 36 4.99 -0.70 -3.11
N PHE A 37 4.09 -0.12 -3.90
CA PHE A 37 2.92 0.57 -3.36
C PHE A 37 2.06 -0.33 -2.46
N CYS A 38 1.92 -1.61 -2.84
CA CYS A 38 1.20 -2.60 -2.04
C CYS A 38 1.87 -2.86 -0.69
N ASP A 39 3.20 -2.99 -0.67
CA ASP A 39 3.95 -3.15 0.57
C ASP A 39 3.73 -1.94 1.47
N MET A 40 3.82 -0.72 0.92
CA MET A 40 3.57 0.54 1.63
C MET A 40 2.21 0.59 2.34
N LEU A 41 1.16 0.00 1.76
CA LEU A 41 -0.15 -0.09 2.40
C LEU A 41 -0.13 -0.95 3.68
N GLN A 42 0.70 -2.00 3.72
CA GLN A 42 0.82 -2.86 4.90
C GLN A 42 1.59 -2.18 6.04
N PHE A 43 2.43 -1.17 5.78
CA PHE A 43 3.11 -0.42 6.84
C PHE A 43 2.13 0.27 7.80
N LYS A 44 0.94 0.65 7.28
CA LYS A 44 -0.12 1.26 8.10
C LYS A 44 -0.65 0.33 9.19
N SER A 45 -0.50 -0.99 9.04
CA SER A 45 -0.98 -1.97 10.02
C SER A 45 0.08 -2.38 11.04
N VAL A 46 1.33 -1.91 10.94
CA VAL A 46 2.41 -2.30 11.87
C VAL A 46 2.20 -1.68 13.25
N CYS A 47 2.11 -0.35 13.31
CA CYS A 47 1.77 0.40 14.53
C CYS A 47 1.33 1.83 14.18
N SER A 48 0.86 2.58 15.17
CA SER A 48 0.42 3.97 15.01
C SER A 48 1.53 4.91 14.53
N SER A 49 2.76 4.74 15.03
CA SER A 49 3.94 5.51 14.61
C SER A 49 4.23 5.33 13.11
N TRP A 50 4.19 4.08 12.62
CA TRP A 50 4.42 3.77 11.21
C TRP A 50 3.30 4.31 10.32
N ASN A 51 2.05 4.21 10.75
CA ASN A 51 0.93 4.82 10.03
C ASN A 51 1.08 6.36 9.92
N HIS A 52 1.53 7.02 10.99
CA HIS A 52 1.76 8.46 10.97
C HIS A 52 2.88 8.86 10.00
N ALA A 53 4.03 8.19 10.08
CA ALA A 53 5.14 8.43 9.16
C ALA A 53 4.75 8.18 7.70
N MET A 54 3.98 7.12 7.42
CA MET A 54 3.46 6.83 6.09
C MET A 54 2.57 7.95 5.54
N LYS A 55 1.72 8.57 6.37
CA LYS A 55 0.89 9.72 5.96
C LYS A 55 1.77 10.92 5.59
N CYS A 56 2.79 11.22 6.38
CA CYS A 56 3.74 12.31 6.09
C CYS A 56 4.53 12.03 4.80
N TYR A 57 5.01 10.80 4.63
CA TYR A 57 5.74 10.35 3.44
C TYR A 57 4.89 10.44 2.17
N TYR A 58 3.64 9.97 2.20
CA TYR A 58 2.72 10.09 1.06
C TYR A 58 2.41 11.55 0.71
N ALA A 59 2.24 12.41 1.72
CA ALA A 59 2.01 13.84 1.50
C ALA A 59 3.21 14.53 0.83
N ALA A 60 4.44 14.04 1.07
CA ALA A 60 5.67 14.60 0.52
C ALA A 60 6.03 14.06 -0.88
N LEU A 61 5.79 12.76 -1.16
CA LEU A 61 6.29 12.10 -2.37
C LEU A 61 5.29 11.96 -3.50
N LEU A 62 4.00 11.85 -3.18
CA LEU A 62 2.99 11.86 -4.21
C LEU A 62 2.64 13.33 -4.43
N PRO A 63 2.92 13.95 -5.61
CA PRO A 63 1.98 14.96 -6.07
C PRO A 63 0.61 14.29 -5.95
N GLN A 64 -0.37 14.96 -5.36
CA GLN A 64 -1.70 14.39 -5.09
C GLN A 64 -2.48 14.09 -6.37
N THR A 65 -1.89 13.38 -7.32
CA THR A 65 -2.54 12.77 -8.44
C THR A 65 -3.20 11.54 -7.88
N SER A 66 -4.41 11.73 -7.33
CA SER A 66 -5.34 10.61 -7.23
C SER A 66 -5.30 9.90 -8.58
N PRO A 67 -5.07 8.58 -8.62
CA PRO A 67 -5.05 7.86 -9.88
C PRO A 67 -6.39 8.09 -10.57
N TRP A 68 -6.34 8.32 -11.89
CA TRP A 68 -7.56 8.42 -12.66
C TRP A 68 -8.20 7.02 -12.75
N LEU A 69 -9.45 6.93 -12.33
CA LEU A 69 -10.20 5.66 -12.29
C LEU A 69 -10.76 5.36 -13.67
N MET A 70 -10.30 4.28 -14.30
CA MET A 70 -10.87 3.84 -15.57
C MET A 70 -12.34 3.43 -15.37
N LEU A 71 -13.25 4.03 -16.12
CA LEU A 71 -14.68 3.71 -16.09
C LEU A 71 -14.98 2.51 -17.01
N PRO A 72 -15.98 1.69 -16.67
CA PRO A 72 -16.43 0.62 -17.56
C PRO A 72 -16.95 1.21 -18.88
N SER A 73 -16.70 0.51 -19.99
CA SER A 73 -17.29 0.88 -21.26
C SER A 73 -18.81 0.67 -21.20
N ASP A 74 -19.57 1.71 -21.56
CA ASP A 74 -21.03 1.62 -21.70
C ASP A 74 -21.36 0.84 -22.99
N PRO A 75 -22.00 -0.34 -22.89
CA PRO A 75 -22.37 -1.15 -24.05
C PRO A 75 -23.60 -0.63 -24.80
N GLU A 76 -24.41 0.28 -24.23
CA GLU A 76 -25.66 0.78 -24.86
C GLU A 76 -25.45 2.04 -25.71
N ASN A 77 -24.28 2.69 -25.59
CA ASN A 77 -23.92 3.82 -26.42
C ASN A 77 -23.38 3.36 -27.79
N VAL A 78 -24.29 3.25 -28.77
CA VAL A 78 -24.03 2.87 -30.19
C VAL A 78 -23.03 3.81 -30.91
N HIS A 79 -22.68 4.95 -30.30
CA HIS A 79 -21.70 5.91 -30.82
C HIS A 79 -20.34 5.87 -30.09
N ASN A 80 -20.14 4.96 -29.14
CA ASN A 80 -18.86 4.82 -28.46
C ASN A 80 -17.86 4.10 -29.37
N ASP A 81 -16.97 4.88 -29.98
CA ASP A 81 -15.79 4.35 -30.66
C ASP A 81 -15.03 3.41 -29.71
N SER A 82 -15.01 2.11 -30.03
CA SER A 82 -14.39 1.02 -29.25
C SER A 82 -12.94 1.31 -28.84
N SER A 83 -12.30 2.24 -29.54
CA SER A 83 -10.94 2.73 -29.31
C SER A 83 -10.80 3.72 -28.14
N SER A 84 -11.90 4.26 -27.60
CA SER A 84 -11.86 5.23 -26.51
C SER A 84 -11.97 4.59 -25.11
N ARG A 85 -11.34 5.20 -24.11
CA ARG A 85 -11.39 4.82 -22.69
C ARG A 85 -11.66 6.05 -21.84
N CYS A 86 -12.57 5.92 -20.88
CA CYS A 86 -12.95 6.99 -19.97
C CYS A 86 -12.24 6.83 -18.62
N PHE A 87 -11.81 7.95 -18.06
CA PHE A 87 -11.02 8.02 -16.83
C PHE A 87 -11.58 9.12 -15.93
N TYR A 88 -11.93 8.78 -14.70
CA TYR A 88 -12.46 9.72 -13.70
C TYR A 88 -11.34 10.24 -12.77
N SER A 89 -11.18 11.55 -12.71
CA SER A 89 -10.25 12.24 -11.83
C SER A 89 -10.95 12.69 -10.55
N LEU A 90 -10.70 12.01 -9.42
CA LEU A 90 -11.22 12.41 -8.10
C LEU A 90 -10.76 13.81 -7.68
N LYS A 91 -9.56 14.22 -8.09
CA LYS A 91 -9.00 15.53 -7.71
C LYS A 91 -9.80 16.68 -8.32
N GLU A 92 -10.33 16.47 -9.52
CA GLU A 92 -10.95 17.51 -10.34
C GLU A 92 -12.46 17.35 -10.46
N ASP A 93 -12.99 16.21 -10.00
CA ASP A 93 -14.39 15.81 -10.18
C ASP A 93 -14.80 15.84 -11.66
N LYS A 94 -13.96 15.24 -12.52
CA LYS A 94 -14.10 15.26 -13.98
C LYS A 94 -13.84 13.91 -14.64
N VAL A 95 -14.52 13.66 -15.75
CA VAL A 95 -14.29 12.50 -16.62
C VAL A 95 -13.52 12.94 -17.86
N TYR A 96 -12.44 12.22 -18.16
CA TYR A 96 -11.56 12.39 -19.31
C TYR A 96 -11.73 11.23 -20.29
N THR A 97 -11.85 11.53 -21.57
CA THR A 97 -11.89 10.51 -22.64
C THR A 97 -10.56 10.47 -23.37
N VAL A 98 -9.88 9.33 -23.31
CA VAL A 98 -8.63 9.08 -24.03
C VAL A 98 -8.94 8.22 -25.24
N LYS A 99 -8.56 8.68 -26.44
CA LYS A 99 -8.70 7.91 -27.69
C LYS A 99 -7.40 7.17 -27.98
N ASN A 100 -7.49 5.90 -28.34
CA ASN A 100 -6.32 5.14 -28.76
C ASN A 100 -6.01 5.47 -30.24
N VAL A 101 -5.00 6.31 -30.46
CA VAL A 101 -4.64 6.83 -31.80
C VAL A 101 -3.91 5.77 -32.66
N LEU A 102 -3.55 4.63 -32.08
CA LEU A 102 -2.81 3.55 -32.75
C LEU A 102 -3.70 2.57 -33.53
N MET A 103 -5.02 2.74 -33.53
CA MET A 103 -5.98 1.89 -34.24
C MET A 103 -6.69 2.63 -35.39
N SER A 104 -6.00 3.58 -36.05
CA SER A 104 -6.47 4.27 -37.26
C SER A 104 -6.06 3.54 -38.55
#